data_AF-A0AAV7URZ0-F1
#
_entry.id   AF-A0AAV7URZ0-F1
#
_cell.length_a   1.000
_cell.length_b   1.000
_cell.length_c   1.000
_cell.angle_alpha   90.00
_cell.angle_beta   90.00
_cell.angle_gamma   90.00
#
_symmetry.space_group_name_H-M   'P 1'
#
loop_
_entity.id
_entity.type
_entity.pdbx_description
1 polymer ?
#
loop_
_entity_poly.entity_id
_entity_poly.type
_entity_poly.pdbx_seq_one_letter_code
_entity_poly.pdbx_strand_id
1 'polypeptide(L)'
;MIEELRALWSEPVTSKSSGNSRKGQTGCKGWFDEECMRVKREASPALARHHDSAASEENFKAHRKGYKHLLATKKRTYESKLWAELKETTADNDPKRFWALVSRVEKEAATVLETCIGPFAWVDYFSTLYSTPWG
;
A
#
# COMPACT_ATOMS: atom_id res chain seq x y z
N MET A 1 9.08 9.69 -15.12
CA MET A 1 7.63 9.59 -15.43
C MET A 1 7.21 8.22 -15.97
N ILE A 2 7.94 7.59 -16.92
CA ILE A 2 7.62 6.23 -17.43
C ILE A 2 7.89 5.14 -16.37
N GLU A 3 8.96 5.27 -15.59
CA GLU A 3 9.29 4.38 -14.46
C GLU A 3 8.21 4.37 -13.37
N GLU A 4 7.63 5.53 -13.02
CA GLU A 4 6.49 5.61 -12.08
C GLU A 4 5.21 4.96 -12.63
N LEU A 5 5.03 4.97 -13.96
CA LEU A 5 3.89 4.36 -14.63
C LEU A 5 3.99 2.83 -14.66
N ARG A 6 5.21 2.31 -14.86
CA ARG A 6 5.50 0.90 -14.61
C ARG A 6 5.35 0.59 -13.13
N ALA A 7 5.93 1.34 -12.20
CA ALA A 7 5.84 1.08 -10.77
C ALA A 7 4.39 0.97 -10.26
N LEU A 8 3.47 1.84 -10.69
CA LEU A 8 2.04 1.78 -10.31
C LEU A 8 1.29 0.52 -10.81
N TRP A 9 1.77 -0.12 -11.86
CA TRP A 9 1.16 -1.29 -12.49
C TRP A 9 1.94 -2.59 -12.23
N SER A 10 3.25 -2.44 -12.06
CA SER A 10 4.26 -3.41 -11.67
C SER A 10 4.48 -3.43 -10.17
N GLU A 11 3.73 -2.67 -9.35
CA GLU A 11 3.66 -2.92 -7.91
C GLU A 11 3.38 -4.41 -7.78
N PRO A 12 4.37 -5.18 -7.32
CA PRO A 12 4.13 -6.57 -7.10
C PRO A 12 3.21 -6.57 -5.90
N VAL A 13 1.91 -6.79 -6.13
CA VAL A 13 1.23 -7.69 -5.22
C VAL A 13 2.00 -8.99 -5.44
N THR A 14 3.04 -9.22 -4.64
CA THR A 14 3.97 -10.34 -4.80
C THR A 14 3.19 -11.64 -4.65
N SER A 15 2.59 -12.08 -5.74
CA SER A 15 2.39 -13.48 -6.03
C SER A 15 3.67 -13.95 -6.71
N LYS A 16 4.71 -14.17 -5.90
CA LYS A 16 5.81 -15.05 -6.31
C LYS A 16 5.26 -16.47 -6.17
N SER A 17 4.73 -16.98 -7.27
CA SER A 17 4.57 -18.41 -7.51
C SER A 17 5.96 -19.05 -7.45
N SER A 18 6.30 -19.66 -6.32
CA SER A 18 7.27 -20.74 -6.24
C SER A 18 6.56 -21.87 -5.51
N GLY A 19 6.39 -22.99 -6.21
CA GLY A 19 5.58 -24.11 -5.75
C GLY A 19 6.01 -24.59 -4.37
N ASN A 20 5.05 -24.65 -3.45
CA ASN A 20 4.67 -25.92 -2.83
C ASN A 20 3.39 -25.76 -2.01
N SER A 21 2.54 -26.77 -2.10
CA SER A 21 1.27 -26.93 -1.41
C SER A 21 1.34 -26.59 0.08
N ARG A 22 0.53 -25.62 0.53
CA ARG A 22 -0.22 -25.60 1.80
C ARG A 22 -1.15 -24.39 1.80
N LYS A 23 -2.44 -24.63 2.03
CA LYS A 23 -3.50 -23.63 2.18
C LYS A 23 -3.07 -22.58 3.22
N GLY A 24 -2.61 -21.42 2.77
CA GLY A 24 -2.41 -20.23 3.58
C GLY A 24 -3.17 -19.11 2.89
N GLN A 25 -4.15 -18.52 3.59
CA GLN A 25 -4.83 -17.30 3.16
C GLN A 25 -3.77 -16.29 2.73
N THR A 26 -3.69 -16.06 1.42
CA THR A 26 -2.90 -14.99 0.83
C THR A 26 -3.34 -13.68 1.45
N GLY A 27 -2.41 -12.96 2.07
CA GLY A 27 -2.62 -11.64 2.65
C GLY A 27 -2.98 -10.62 1.58
N CYS A 28 -4.22 -10.66 1.08
CA CYS A 28 -4.84 -9.51 0.49
C CYS A 28 -4.98 -8.47 1.60
N LYS A 29 -4.49 -7.25 1.38
CA LYS A 29 -4.82 -6.11 2.24
C LYS A 29 -6.32 -6.15 2.49
N GLY A 30 -6.81 -5.95 3.71
CA GLY A 30 -8.22 -6.18 4.06
C GLY A 30 -9.24 -5.38 3.21
N TRP A 31 -8.77 -4.42 2.41
CA TRP A 31 -9.54 -3.58 1.50
C TRP A 31 -9.39 -3.91 0.01
N PHE A 32 -8.44 -4.76 -0.38
CA PHE A 32 -8.18 -5.12 -1.78
C PHE A 32 -8.90 -6.43 -2.12
N ASP A 33 -9.94 -6.34 -2.94
CA ASP A 33 -10.86 -7.44 -3.24
C ASP A 33 -10.95 -7.76 -4.74
N GLU A 34 -11.86 -8.67 -5.10
CA GLU A 34 -12.06 -9.12 -6.49
C GLU A 34 -12.42 -7.98 -7.45
N GLU A 35 -13.11 -6.94 -6.97
CA GLU A 35 -13.43 -5.78 -7.80
C GLU A 35 -12.16 -5.00 -8.17
N CYS A 36 -11.23 -4.81 -7.22
CA CYS A 36 -9.93 -4.22 -7.52
C CYS A 36 -9.16 -5.04 -8.54
N MET A 37 -9.18 -6.37 -8.43
CA MET A 37 -8.54 -7.26 -9.40
C MET A 37 -9.19 -7.18 -10.78
N ARG A 38 -10.53 -7.13 -10.84
CA ARG A 38 -11.29 -7.02 -12.09
C ARG A 38 -10.93 -5.73 -12.83
N VAL A 39 -10.98 -4.59 -12.15
CA VAL A 39 -10.66 -3.29 -12.78
C VAL A 39 -9.20 -3.22 -13.21
N LYS A 40 -8.27 -3.84 -12.45
CA LYS A 40 -6.86 -3.96 -12.87
C LYS A 40 -6.72 -4.77 -14.17
N ARG A 41 -7.46 -5.88 -14.31
CA ARG A 41 -7.46 -6.71 -15.53
C ARG A 41 -8.05 -5.98 -16.72
N GLU A 42 -9.18 -5.29 -16.53
CA GLU A 42 -9.86 -4.52 -17.57
C GLU A 42 -9.00 -3.39 -18.13
N ALA A 43 -8.17 -2.78 -17.29
CA ALA A 43 -7.29 -1.70 -17.72
C ALA A 43 -5.97 -2.21 -18.39
N SER A 44 -5.66 -3.51 -18.31
CA SER A 44 -4.41 -4.08 -18.82
C SER A 44 -4.28 -4.01 -20.36
N PRO A 45 -5.35 -4.27 -21.14
CA PRO A 45 -5.32 -4.03 -22.59
C PRO A 45 -5.13 -2.55 -22.94
N ALA A 46 -5.71 -1.64 -22.17
CA ALA A 46 -5.54 -0.20 -22.37
C ALA A 46 -4.09 0.23 -22.10
N LEU A 47 -3.43 -0.34 -21.08
CA LEU A 47 -1.99 -0.13 -20.85
C LEU A 47 -1.13 -0.64 -22.02
N ALA A 48 -1.43 -1.81 -22.57
CA ALA A 48 -0.64 -2.39 -23.66
C ALA A 48 -0.68 -1.55 -24.94
N ARG A 49 -1.79 -0.85 -25.18
CA ARG A 49 -2.07 -0.10 -26.43
C ARG A 49 -1.95 1.41 -26.28
N HIS A 50 -1.58 1.93 -25.11
CA HIS A 50 -1.66 3.36 -24.83
C HIS A 50 -0.75 4.24 -25.71
N HIS A 51 0.28 3.66 -26.34
CA HIS A 51 1.16 4.35 -27.27
C HIS A 51 0.66 4.35 -28.72
N ASP A 52 -0.38 3.57 -29.04
CA ASP A 52 -0.81 3.34 -30.42
C ASP A 52 -1.48 4.57 -31.04
N SER A 53 -2.16 5.39 -30.22
CA SER A 53 -2.84 6.61 -30.66
C SER A 53 -3.18 7.53 -29.49
N ALA A 54 -3.49 8.80 -29.78
CA ALA A 54 -4.00 9.74 -28.78
C ALA A 54 -5.30 9.24 -28.11
N ALA A 55 -6.18 8.58 -28.88
CA ALA A 55 -7.41 7.98 -28.35
C ALA A 55 -7.11 6.81 -27.39
N SER A 56 -6.10 5.99 -27.71
CA SER A 56 -5.64 4.91 -26.83
C SER A 56 -5.03 5.46 -25.54
N GLU A 57 -4.30 6.58 -25.62
CA GLU A 57 -3.73 7.27 -24.45
C GLU A 57 -4.81 7.84 -23.53
N GLU A 58 -5.84 8.49 -24.10
CA GLU A 58 -6.99 8.98 -23.33
C GLU A 58 -7.76 7.85 -22.66
N ASN A 59 -7.98 6.74 -23.36
CA ASN A 59 -8.61 5.56 -22.80
C ASN A 59 -7.82 5.00 -21.61
N PHE A 60 -6.49 4.89 -21.75
CA PHE A 60 -5.62 4.50 -20.63
C PHE A 60 -5.70 5.47 -19.45
N LYS A 61 -5.68 6.79 -19.71
CA LYS A 61 -5.81 7.82 -18.66
C LYS A 61 -7.14 7.67 -17.91
N ALA A 62 -8.24 7.43 -18.61
CA ALA A 62 -9.56 7.22 -18.01
C ALA A 62 -9.58 5.98 -17.11
N HIS A 63 -9.12 4.83 -17.61
CA HIS A 63 -9.02 3.59 -16.84
C HIS A 63 -8.11 3.74 -15.62
N ARG A 64 -6.95 4.41 -15.77
CA ARG A 64 -6.02 4.68 -14.67
C ARG A 64 -6.66 5.56 -13.60
N LYS A 65 -7.39 6.61 -14.00
CA LYS A 65 -8.09 7.52 -13.07
C LYS A 65 -9.17 6.76 -12.30
N GLY A 66 -9.97 5.95 -12.99
CA GLY A 66 -11.00 5.12 -12.39
C GLY A 66 -10.43 4.12 -11.39
N TYR A 67 -9.38 3.41 -11.78
CA TYR A 67 -8.71 2.44 -10.90
C TYR A 67 -8.12 3.11 -9.65
N LYS A 68 -7.40 4.23 -9.80
CA LYS A 68 -6.86 4.98 -8.65
C LYS A 68 -7.96 5.46 -7.72
N HIS A 69 -9.07 5.96 -8.27
CA HIS A 69 -10.20 6.41 -7.48
C HIS A 69 -10.83 5.26 -6.69
N LEU A 70 -11.04 4.10 -7.32
CA LEU A 70 -11.55 2.89 -6.66
C LEU A 70 -10.66 2.49 -5.47
N LEU A 71 -9.34 2.38 -5.70
CA LEU A 71 -8.40 1.99 -4.64
C LEU A 71 -8.41 3.00 -3.49
N ALA A 72 -8.40 4.30 -3.80
CA ALA A 72 -8.43 5.35 -2.79
C ALA A 72 -9.72 5.30 -1.96
N THR A 73 -10.86 5.11 -2.60
CA THR A 73 -12.16 4.99 -1.93
C THR A 73 -12.19 3.77 -1.02
N LYS A 74 -11.81 2.58 -1.52
CA LYS A 74 -11.81 1.35 -0.71
C LYS A 74 -10.84 1.41 0.46
N LYS A 75 -9.63 1.92 0.23
CA LYS A 75 -8.65 2.14 1.29
C LYS A 75 -9.20 3.07 2.37
N ARG A 76 -9.78 4.21 1.99
CA ARG A 76 -10.36 5.19 2.93
C ARG A 76 -11.53 4.60 3.72
N THR A 77 -12.41 3.83 3.06
CA THR A 77 -13.53 3.17 3.73
C THR A 77 -13.03 2.13 4.74
N TYR A 78 -12.02 1.35 4.38
CA TYR A 78 -11.42 0.38 5.28
C TYR A 78 -10.74 1.04 6.48
N GLU A 79 -9.92 2.07 6.26
CA GLU A 79 -9.29 2.84 7.34
C GLU A 79 -10.34 3.43 8.28
N SER A 80 -11.44 3.97 7.72
CA SER A 80 -12.54 4.54 8.52
C SER A 80 -13.23 3.48 9.40
N LYS A 81 -13.45 2.27 8.88
CA LYS A 81 -13.96 1.13 9.66
C LYS A 81 -13.00 0.72 10.77
N LEU A 82 -11.71 0.67 10.45
CA LEU A 82 -10.67 0.27 11.39
C LEU A 82 -10.54 1.30 12.53
N TRP A 83 -10.63 2.59 12.24
CA TRP A 83 -10.71 3.64 13.25
C TRP A 83 -11.96 3.55 14.13
N ALA A 84 -13.11 3.17 13.56
CA ALA A 84 -14.32 2.93 14.34
C ALA A 84 -14.15 1.73 15.29
N GLU A 85 -13.64 0.60 14.79
CA GLU A 85 -13.31 -0.59 15.59
C GLU A 85 -12.34 -0.25 16.74
N LEU A 86 -11.31 0.56 16.46
CA LEU A 86 -10.34 0.99 17.48
C LEU A 86 -11.02 1.82 18.59
N LYS A 87 -11.89 2.77 18.22
CA LYS A 87 -12.67 3.56 19.19
C LYS A 87 -13.56 2.69 20.07
N GLU A 88 -14.24 1.71 19.48
CA GLU A 88 -15.05 0.74 20.24
C GLU A 88 -14.20 -0.05 21.23
N THR A 89 -13.05 -0.61 20.80
CA THR A 89 -12.17 -1.36 21.72
C THR A 89 -11.61 -0.53 22.87
N THR A 90 -11.46 0.78 22.65
CA THR A 90 -11.01 1.71 23.69
C THR A 90 -12.14 1.96 24.69
N ALA A 91 -13.39 2.09 24.23
CA ALA A 91 -14.56 2.25 25.09
C ALA A 91 -14.87 0.98 25.91
N ASP A 92 -14.65 -0.20 25.32
CA ASP A 92 -14.89 -1.50 25.96
C ASP A 92 -13.77 -1.91 26.94
N ASN A 93 -12.68 -1.14 27.04
CA ASN A 93 -11.48 -1.47 27.85
C ASN A 93 -10.94 -2.89 27.59
N ASP A 94 -10.95 -3.35 26.33
CA ASP A 94 -10.35 -4.63 25.93
C ASP A 94 -8.95 -4.41 25.34
N PRO A 95 -7.88 -4.44 26.15
CA PRO A 95 -6.52 -4.22 25.67
C PRO A 95 -6.06 -5.30 24.69
N LYS A 96 -6.57 -6.54 24.78
CA LYS A 96 -6.16 -7.62 23.87
C LYS A 96 -6.66 -7.34 22.46
N ARG A 97 -7.94 -6.96 22.35
CA ARG A 97 -8.55 -6.62 21.06
C ARG A 97 -7.97 -5.33 20.47
N PHE A 98 -7.68 -4.35 21.31
CA PHE A 98 -6.98 -3.13 20.91
C PHE A 98 -5.59 -3.42 20.31
N TRP A 99 -4.72 -4.13 21.03
CA TRP A 99 -3.38 -4.44 20.54
C TRP A 99 -3.38 -5.37 19.32
N ALA A 100 -4.37 -6.26 19.20
CA ALA A 100 -4.56 -7.07 18.00
C ALA A 100 -4.89 -6.22 16.77
N LEU A 101 -5.73 -5.18 16.91
CA LEU A 101 -6.04 -4.23 15.84
C LEU A 101 -4.82 -3.38 15.46
N VAL A 102 -4.09 -2.85 16.44
CA VAL A 102 -2.86 -2.07 16.21
C VAL A 102 -1.82 -2.91 15.46
N SER A 103 -1.57 -4.13 15.93
CA SER A 103 -0.62 -5.06 15.30
C SER A 103 -1.02 -5.40 13.85
N ARG A 104 -2.32 -5.46 13.55
CA ARG A 104 -2.83 -5.69 12.18
C ARG A 104 -2.46 -4.52 11.27
N VAL A 105 -2.66 -3.28 11.75
CA VAL A 105 -2.31 -2.05 11.00
C VAL A 105 -0.81 -1.95 10.78
N GLU A 106 0.01 -2.21 11.80
CA GLU A 106 1.46 -2.16 11.68
C GLU A 106 2.00 -3.16 10.65
N LYS A 107 1.48 -4.40 10.63
CA LYS A 107 1.88 -5.40 9.63
C LYS A 107 1.52 -4.98 8.21
N GLU A 108 0.38 -4.32 8.03
CA GLU A 108 -0.02 -3.79 6.72
C GLU A 108 0.84 -2.58 6.31
N ALA A 109 1.23 -1.72 7.25
CA ALA A 109 2.10 -0.56 7.03
C ALA A 109 3.58 -0.93 6.82
N ALA A 110 4.05 -2.03 7.41
CA ALA A 110 5.43 -2.50 7.31
C ALA A 110 5.87 -2.80 5.86
N THR A 111 4.93 -3.04 4.94
CA THR A 111 5.23 -3.20 3.51
C THR A 111 5.69 -1.91 2.82
N VAL A 112 5.59 -0.74 3.47
CA VAL A 112 5.95 0.58 2.90
C VAL A 112 7.19 1.18 3.57
N LEU A 113 7.61 0.66 4.73
CA LEU A 113 8.67 1.23 5.58
C LEU A 113 10.06 0.66 5.28
N GLU A 114 10.41 0.46 4.01
CA GLU A 114 11.79 0.10 3.62
C GLU A 114 12.76 1.30 3.73
N THR A 115 12.27 2.46 4.18
CA THR A 115 13.05 3.69 4.44
C THR A 115 13.23 3.98 5.93
N CYS A 116 13.45 2.95 6.74
CA CYS A 116 13.91 3.14 8.11
C CYS A 116 15.33 3.75 8.09
N ILE A 117 15.48 4.97 8.61
CA ILE A 117 16.79 5.58 8.88
C ILE A 117 17.57 4.60 9.75
N GLY A 118 18.66 4.06 9.20
CA GLY A 118 19.46 3.06 9.88
C GLY A 118 20.05 3.62 11.18
N PRO A 119 20.32 2.78 12.20
CA PRO A 119 20.88 3.23 13.48
C PRO A 119 22.14 4.09 13.31
N PHE A 120 22.97 3.77 12.31
CA PHE A 120 24.18 4.54 12.00
C PHE A 120 23.91 5.95 11.48
N ALA A 121 22.83 6.16 10.74
CA ALA A 121 22.43 7.49 10.28
C ALA A 121 21.94 8.37 11.43
N TRP A 122 21.35 7.77 12.48
CA TRP A 122 21.05 8.48 13.72
C TRP A 122 22.32 8.87 14.49
N VAL A 123 23.28 7.95 14.59
CA VAL A 123 24.57 8.23 15.24
C VAL A 123 25.29 9.37 14.52
N ASP A 124 25.39 9.31 13.19
CA ASP A 124 26.06 10.35 12.39
C ASP A 124 25.38 11.72 12.52
N TYR A 125 24.04 11.75 12.49
CA TYR A 125 23.26 12.97 12.71
C TYR A 125 23.53 13.58 14.10
N PHE A 126 23.44 12.78 15.17
CA PHE A 126 23.64 13.29 16.52
C PHE A 126 25.11 13.62 16.80
N SER A 127 26.05 12.86 16.27
CA SER A 127 27.47 13.19 16.33
C SER A 127 27.73 14.54 15.68
N THR A 128 27.16 14.82 14.51
CA THR A 128 27.30 16.12 13.85
C THR A 128 26.67 17.24 14.68
N LEU A 129 25.48 17.02 15.23
CA LEU A 129 24.71 18.02 15.97
C LEU A 129 25.38 18.42 17.31
N TYR A 130 26.05 17.47 17.97
CA TYR A 130 26.73 17.69 19.24
C TYR A 130 28.27 17.86 19.13
N SER A 131 28.84 17.75 17.93
CA SER A 131 30.27 18.02 17.71
C SER A 131 30.57 19.49 17.41
N THR A 132 29.56 20.30 17.10
CA THR A 132 29.69 21.76 17.07
C THR A 132 29.86 22.26 18.51
N PRO A 133 31.05 22.78 18.91
CA PRO A 133 31.14 23.51 20.15
C PRO A 133 30.22 24.72 20.00
N TRP A 134 29.34 24.92 20.96
CA TRP A 134 28.56 26.15 21.08
C TRP A 134 29.54 27.32 20.99
N GLY A 135 29.50 28.03 19.86
CA GLY A 135 30.26 29.27 19.67
C GLY A 135 29.69 30.38 20.54
#